data_AF-A0ABD5ZHU0-F1
#
_entry.id   AF-A0ABD5ZHU0-F1
#
_cell.length_a   1.000
_cell.length_b   1.000
_cell.length_c   1.000
_cell.angle_alpha   90.00
_cell.angle_beta   90.00
_cell.angle_gamma   90.00
#
_symmetry.space_group_name_H-M   'P 1'
#
loop_
_entity.id
_entity.type
_entity.pdbx_description
1 polymer ?
#
loop_
_entity_poly.entity_id
_entity_poly.type
_entity_poly.pdbx_seq_one_letter_code
_entity_poly.pdbx_strand_id
1 'polypeptide(L)'
;MLLVVTYSKAARTTLRNIARTHDETVVRRFGRAALFDATELGAFLALRLQEKHDHDVQILETELFNEFESVPEPVRTAAAEYESRETASTPYSKFAVGTDHPSVAEMRTREL
;
A
#
# COMPACT_ATOMS: atom_id res chain seq x y z
N MET A 1 -7.81 9.11 -2.95
CA MET A 1 -6.44 9.60 -3.30
C MET A 1 -5.99 8.86 -4.55
N LEU A 2 -5.02 9.36 -5.31
CA LEU A 2 -4.52 8.69 -6.51
C LEU A 2 -3.13 8.11 -6.26
N LEU A 3 -3.02 6.78 -6.25
CA LEU A 3 -1.72 6.10 -6.19
C LEU A 3 -1.18 5.96 -7.62
N VAL A 4 -0.03 6.59 -7.87
CA VAL A 4 0.67 6.55 -9.15
C VAL A 4 1.95 5.73 -8.98
N VAL A 5 2.05 4.61 -9.70
CA VAL A 5 3.19 3.68 -9.66
C VAL A 5 3.92 3.73 -11.00
N THR A 6 5.26 3.78 -10.96
CA THR A 6 6.11 3.81 -12.16
C THR A 6 7.03 2.60 -12.24
N TYR A 7 7.09 1.96 -13.40
CA TYR A 7 7.87 0.74 -13.64
C TYR A 7 9.21 0.98 -14.33
N SER A 8 9.32 2.03 -15.15
CA SER A 8 10.58 2.38 -15.81
C SER A 8 11.35 3.52 -15.15
N LYS A 9 12.65 3.58 -15.41
CA LYS A 9 13.54 4.66 -14.94
C LYS A 9 13.12 6.02 -15.50
N ALA A 10 12.61 6.06 -16.74
CA ALA A 10 12.14 7.28 -17.40
C ALA A 10 10.85 7.81 -16.75
N ALA A 11 9.87 6.93 -16.51
CA ALA A 11 8.64 7.26 -15.80
C ALA A 11 8.93 7.75 -14.38
N ARG A 12 9.77 7.04 -13.63
CA ARG A 12 10.19 7.44 -12.27
C ARG A 12 10.87 8.80 -12.23
N THR A 13 11.69 9.12 -13.23
CA THR A 13 12.35 10.43 -13.31
C THR A 13 11.32 11.53 -13.55
N THR A 14 10.33 11.28 -14.41
CA THR A 14 9.23 12.24 -14.64
C THR A 14 8.37 12.42 -13.38
N LEU A 15 8.03 11.34 -12.68
CA LEU A 15 7.31 11.38 -11.40
C LEU A 15 8.09 12.20 -10.35
N ARG A 16 9.42 12.01 -10.27
CA ARG A 16 10.27 12.82 -9.39
C ARG A 16 10.21 14.31 -9.74
N ASN A 17 10.14 14.66 -11.02
CA ASN A 17 10.05 16.06 -11.43
C ASN A 17 8.69 16.65 -11.09
N ILE A 18 7.59 15.97 -11.45
CA ILE A 18 6.21 16.39 -11.10
C ILE A 18 6.10 16.67 -9.62
N ALA A 19 6.49 15.72 -8.79
CA ALA A 19 6.34 15.85 -7.33
C ALA A 19 7.38 16.78 -6.67
N ARG A 20 8.33 17.36 -7.43
CA ARG A 20 9.18 18.47 -6.96
C ARG A 20 8.59 19.82 -7.36
N THR A 21 7.86 19.87 -8.47
CA THR A 21 7.25 21.08 -9.00
C THR A 21 5.87 21.35 -8.39
N HIS A 22 5.16 20.28 -8.01
CA HIS A 22 3.80 20.31 -7.47
C HIS A 22 3.76 19.60 -6.12
N ASP A 23 4.59 20.03 -5.16
CA ASP A 23 4.66 19.38 -3.85
C ASP A 23 3.36 19.54 -3.05
N GLU A 24 2.55 20.55 -3.36
CA GLU A 24 1.21 20.77 -2.84
C GLU A 24 0.18 19.72 -3.28
N THR A 25 0.40 19.06 -4.43
CA THR A 25 -0.50 18.03 -4.96
C THR A 25 -0.04 16.62 -4.57
N VAL A 26 1.22 16.46 -4.17
CA VAL A 26 1.81 15.16 -3.88
C VAL A 26 1.92 14.94 -2.38
N VAL A 27 0.94 14.23 -1.85
CA VAL A 27 0.77 13.94 -0.43
C VAL A 27 1.90 13.08 0.14
N ARG A 28 2.37 12.08 -0.63
CA ARG A 28 3.45 11.18 -0.17
C ARG A 28 4.25 10.56 -1.31
N ARG A 29 5.52 10.24 -1.05
CA ARG A 29 6.45 9.63 -2.02
C ARG A 29 7.03 8.32 -1.49
N PHE A 30 7.08 7.30 -2.34
CA PHE A 30 7.56 5.94 -2.04
C PHE A 30 8.65 5.47 -3.02
N GLY A 31 9.46 6.40 -3.53
CA GLY A 31 10.55 6.11 -4.46
C GLY A 31 10.10 5.82 -5.90
N ARG A 32 9.35 4.73 -6.14
CA ARG A 32 8.75 4.37 -7.45
C ARG A 32 7.26 4.70 -7.55
N ALA A 33 6.61 4.94 -6.42
CA ALA A 33 5.23 5.37 -6.37
C ALA A 33 5.09 6.72 -5.66
N ALA A 34 3.99 7.40 -5.89
CA ALA A 34 3.57 8.58 -5.15
C ALA A 34 2.05 8.60 -5.00
N LEU A 35 1.60 9.24 -3.92
CA LEU A 35 0.19 9.46 -3.65
C LEU A 35 -0.13 10.91 -3.97
N PHE A 36 -1.03 11.14 -4.91
CA PHE A 36 -1.52 12.45 -5.28
C PHE A 36 -2.87 12.70 -4.61
N ASP A 37 -3.19 13.97 -4.36
CA ASP A 37 -4.55 14.36 -4.03
C ASP A 37 -5.50 14.02 -5.16
N ALA A 38 -6.72 13.61 -4.81
CA ALA A 38 -7.78 13.30 -5.77
C ALA A 38 -8.48 14.58 -6.24
N THR A 39 -7.69 15.52 -6.75
CA THR A 39 -8.14 16.78 -7.37
C THR A 39 -8.01 16.69 -8.88
N GLU A 40 -8.64 17.60 -9.62
CA GLU A 40 -8.49 17.68 -11.08
C GLU A 40 -7.03 17.86 -11.51
N LEU A 41 -6.25 18.64 -10.75
CA LEU A 41 -4.82 18.80 -11.00
C LEU A 41 -4.04 17.50 -10.74
N GLY A 42 -4.34 16.79 -9.65
CA GLY A 42 -3.74 15.48 -9.36
C GLY A 42 -4.04 14.46 -10.47
N ALA A 43 -5.31 14.38 -10.91
CA ALA A 43 -5.73 13.54 -12.01
C ALA A 43 -5.03 13.90 -13.32
N PHE A 44 -4.97 15.20 -13.66
CA PHE A 44 -4.26 15.68 -14.85
C PHE A 44 -2.78 15.30 -14.84
N LEU A 45 -2.08 15.49 -13.72
CA LEU A 45 -0.66 15.16 -13.60
C LEU A 45 -0.41 13.64 -13.71
N ALA A 46 -1.29 12.82 -13.13
CA ALA A 46 -1.22 11.37 -13.22
C ALA A 46 -1.46 10.90 -14.66
N LEU A 47 -2.54 11.35 -15.30
CA LEU A 47 -2.87 11.02 -16.68
C LEU A 47 -1.80 11.48 -17.66
N ARG A 48 -1.27 12.70 -17.50
CA ARG A 48 -0.14 13.17 -18.32
C ARG A 48 1.10 12.29 -18.19
N LEU A 49 1.36 11.77 -16.98
CA LEU A 49 2.47 10.84 -16.77
C LEU A 49 2.20 9.52 -17.51
N GLN A 50 0.98 8.99 -17.43
CA GLN A 50 0.54 7.79 -18.15
C GLN A 50 0.62 7.99 -19.67
N GLU A 51 0.05 9.05 -20.23
CA GLU A 51 0.14 9.34 -21.67
C GLU A 51 1.59 9.43 -22.18
N LYS A 52 2.52 9.87 -21.33
CA LYS A 52 3.94 9.99 -21.70
C LYS A 52 4.70 8.66 -21.68
N HIS A 53 4.31 7.72 -20.83
CA HIS A 53 5.08 6.50 -20.56
C HIS A 53 4.27 5.20 -20.69
N ASP A 54 3.00 5.30 -21.09
CA ASP A 54 2.06 4.22 -21.36
C ASP A 54 2.03 3.20 -20.20
N HIS A 55 2.21 1.91 -20.51
CA HIS A 55 2.20 0.79 -19.58
C HIS A 55 3.26 0.86 -18.47
N ASP A 56 4.23 1.78 -18.54
CA ASP A 56 5.17 2.01 -17.44
C ASP A 56 4.55 2.79 -16.26
N VAL A 57 3.27 3.17 -16.34
CA VAL A 57 2.54 3.90 -15.31
C VAL A 57 1.21 3.23 -15.00
N GLN A 58 1.00 2.93 -13.72
CA GLN A 58 -0.29 2.49 -13.19
C GLN A 58 -0.86 3.57 -12.28
N ILE A 59 -2.15 3.87 -12.46
CA ILE A 59 -2.90 4.80 -11.62
C ILE A 59 -4.03 4.02 -10.96
N LEU A 60 -4.14 4.15 -9.64
CA LEU A 60 -5.20 3.54 -8.84
C LEU A 60 -5.87 4.63 -8.01
N GLU A 61 -7.20 4.64 -8.00
CA GLU A 61 -7.93 5.36 -6.96
C GLU A 61 -7.88 4.51 -5.69
N THR A 62 -7.39 5.10 -4.59
CA THR A 62 -7.23 4.43 -3.31
C THR A 62 -8.03 5.12 -2.23
N GLU A 63 -8.68 4.31 -1.40
CA GLU A 63 -9.28 4.68 -0.13
C GLU A 63 -8.38 4.24 1.05
N LEU A 64 -8.69 4.76 2.24
CA LEU A 64 -7.99 4.34 3.45
C LEU A 64 -8.45 2.94 3.83
N PHE A 65 -7.50 2.07 4.16
CA PHE A 65 -7.79 0.73 4.63
C PHE A 65 -8.39 0.78 6.04
N ASN A 66 -9.61 0.26 6.20
CA ASN A 66 -10.26 0.13 7.49
C ASN A 66 -10.19 -1.33 7.97
N GLU A 67 -9.27 -1.63 8.89
CA GLU A 67 -9.14 -2.99 9.42
C GLU A 67 -10.40 -3.47 10.15
N PHE A 68 -11.21 -2.56 10.69
CA PHE A 68 -12.40 -2.93 11.45
C PHE A 68 -13.52 -3.49 10.57
N GLU A 69 -13.56 -3.04 9.32
CA GLU A 69 -14.50 -3.49 8.29
C GLU A 69 -13.93 -4.60 7.41
N SER A 70 -12.66 -4.49 7.03
CA SER A 70 -12.06 -5.35 5.99
C SER A 70 -11.35 -6.59 6.53
N VAL A 71 -11.11 -6.67 7.84
CA VAL A 71 -10.31 -7.76 8.43
C VAL A 71 -11.07 -8.47 9.55
N PRO A 72 -11.20 -9.80 9.50
CA PRO A 72 -11.80 -10.58 10.58
C PRO A 72 -11.09 -10.33 11.92
N GLU A 73 -11.88 -10.19 12.99
CA GLU A 73 -11.36 -9.96 14.34
C GLU A 73 -10.25 -10.94 14.77
N PRO A 74 -10.34 -12.27 14.53
CA PRO A 74 -9.27 -13.20 14.92
C PRO A 74 -7.91 -12.85 14.30
N VAL A 75 -7.88 -12.33 13.08
CA VAL A 75 -6.62 -11.92 12.42
C VAL A 75 -6.06 -10.65 13.07
N ARG A 76 -6.92 -9.69 13.41
CA ARG A 76 -6.51 -8.45 14.09
C ARG A 76 -5.98 -8.73 15.49
N THR A 77 -6.69 -9.54 16.27
CA THR A 77 -6.27 -9.96 17.61
C THR A 77 -4.95 -10.71 17.55
N ALA A 78 -4.79 -11.64 16.61
CA ALA A 78 -3.53 -12.37 16.43
C ALA A 78 -2.36 -11.45 16.07
N ALA A 79 -2.57 -10.43 15.22
CA ALA A 79 -1.54 -9.46 14.88
C ALA A 79 -1.10 -8.63 16.10
N ALA A 80 -2.06 -8.16 16.89
CA ALA A 80 -1.78 -7.38 18.10
C ALA A 80 -1.02 -8.21 19.16
N GLU A 81 -1.47 -9.43 19.45
CA GLU A 81 -0.81 -10.31 20.42
C GLU A 81 0.55 -10.83 19.93
N TYR A 82 0.69 -11.08 18.62
CA TYR A 82 1.97 -11.49 18.08
C TYR A 82 3.02 -10.38 18.17
N GLU A 83 2.66 -9.12 17.93
CA GLU A 83 3.61 -8.01 18.07
C GLU A 83 3.93 -7.68 19.53
N SER A 84 3.08 -8.07 20.49
CA SER A 84 3.38 -7.99 21.93
C SER A 84 4.06 -9.24 22.50
N ARG A 85 4.45 -10.21 21.66
CA ARG A 85 5.10 -11.45 22.09
C ARG A 85 6.39 -11.19 22.89
N GLU A 86 6.62 -12.02 23.89
CA GLU A 86 7.79 -11.89 24.78
C GLU A 86 9.13 -12.06 24.04
N THR A 87 9.19 -12.99 23.10
CA THR A 87 10.42 -13.31 22.36
C THR A 87 10.31 -12.88 20.91
N ALA A 88 10.98 -11.79 20.55
CA ALA A 88 10.95 -11.21 19.20
C ALA A 88 11.38 -12.20 18.09
N SER A 89 12.24 -13.17 18.41
CA SER A 89 12.69 -14.20 17.46
C SER A 89 11.69 -15.33 17.25
N THR A 90 10.60 -15.41 18.02
CA THR A 90 9.58 -16.45 17.84
C THR A 90 8.77 -16.16 16.58
N PRO A 91 8.79 -17.04 15.56
CA PRO A 91 7.99 -16.86 14.35
C PRO A 91 6.50 -17.07 14.64
N TYR A 92 5.63 -16.40 13.87
CA TYR A 92 4.18 -16.50 14.01
C TYR A 92 3.66 -17.94 13.96
N SER A 93 4.21 -18.77 13.07
CA SER A 93 3.81 -20.17 12.95
C SER A 93 4.06 -21.01 14.21
N LYS A 94 5.02 -20.63 15.06
CA LYS A 94 5.22 -21.25 16.38
C LYS A 94 4.38 -20.58 17.45
N PHE A 95 4.20 -19.27 17.37
CA PHE A 95 3.38 -18.49 18.29
C PHE A 95 1.90 -18.92 18.28
N ALA A 96 1.33 -19.16 17.10
CA ALA A 96 -0.07 -19.55 16.95
C ALA A 96 -0.36 -21.01 17.38
N VAL A 97 0.67 -21.82 17.62
CA VAL A 97 0.47 -23.22 18.04
C VAL A 97 -0.05 -23.24 19.47
N GLY A 98 -1.24 -23.81 19.65
CA GLY A 98 -1.88 -23.90 20.96
C GLY A 98 -2.63 -22.63 21.38
N THR A 99 -2.84 -21.69 20.46
CA THR A 99 -3.74 -20.55 20.64
C THR A 99 -4.96 -20.69 19.72
N ASP A 100 -5.97 -19.84 19.94
CA ASP A 100 -7.14 -19.73 19.05
C ASP A 100 -6.87 -18.88 17.79
N HIS A 101 -5.61 -18.52 17.54
CA HIS A 101 -5.23 -17.67 16.41
C HIS A 101 -5.23 -18.46 15.09
N PRO A 102 -5.66 -17.85 13.97
CA PRO A 102 -5.65 -18.53 12.69
C PRO A 102 -4.22 -18.89 12.28
N SER A 103 -4.03 -20.11 11.78
CA SER A 103 -2.75 -20.51 11.23
C SER A 103 -2.42 -19.76 9.93
N VAL A 104 -1.14 -19.68 9.57
CA VAL A 104 -0.69 -19.11 8.29
C VAL A 104 -1.34 -19.82 7.10
N ALA A 105 -1.57 -21.13 7.21
CA ALA A 105 -2.20 -21.92 6.15
C ALA A 105 -3.66 -21.49 5.92
N GLU A 106 -4.43 -21.28 7.00
CA GLU A 106 -5.80 -20.79 6.92
C GLU A 106 -5.87 -19.38 6.35
N MET A 107 -5.02 -18.46 6.82
CA MET A 107 -5.01 -17.07 6.34
C MET A 107 -4.66 -16.96 4.86
N ARG A 108 -3.83 -17.85 4.31
CA ARG A 108 -3.46 -17.83 2.89
C ARG A 108 -4.61 -18.14 1.94
N THR A 109 -5.61 -18.88 2.40
CA THR A 109 -6.73 -19.36 1.57
C THR A 109 -7.99 -18.52 1.71
N ARG A 110 -8.05 -17.67 2.74
CA ARG A 110 -9.22 -16.83 3.00
C ARG A 110 -9.01 -15.47 2.32
N GLU A 111 -10.03 -15.01 1.61
CA GLU A 111 -10.04 -13.69 0.97
C GLU A 111 -10.38 -12.59 1.99
N LEU A 112 -9.95 -11.36 1.70
CA LEU A 112 -10.29 -10.14 2.43
C LEU A 112 -11.45 -9.44 1.74
#